data_AF-A0A963Q752-F1
#
_entry.id   AF-A0A963Q752-F1
#
_cell.length_a   1.000
_cell.length_b   1.000
_cell.length_c   1.000
_cell.angle_alpha   90.00
_cell.angle_beta   90.00
_cell.angle_gamma   90.00
#
_symmetry.space_group_name_H-M   'P 1'
#
loop_
_entity.id
_entity.type
_entity.pdbx_description
1 polymer ?
#
loop_
_entity_poly.entity_id
_entity_poly.type
_entity_poly.pdbx_seq_one_letter_code
_entity_poly.pdbx_strand_id
1 'polypeptide(L)'
;LTLRATDDVPATMARLRALPGIGDWTAQYIAMRALRWPDAFPAGDVALHTALGLRQHPHPARAAEARSQAWRPWRSYAVLRAWHATPAAAPTAEPGSPSRGD
;
A
#
# COMPACT_ATOMS: atom_id res chain seq x y z
N LEU A 1 -18.26 -4.93 12.32
CA LEU A 1 -18.19 -3.70 11.49
C LEU A 1 -18.62 -4.08 10.08
N THR A 2 -19.65 -3.42 9.52
CA THR A 2 -20.05 -3.59 8.11
C THR A 2 -19.56 -2.38 7.32
N LEU A 3 -19.05 -2.60 6.10
CA LEU A 3 -18.47 -1.57 5.24
C LEU A 3 -19.32 -1.42 3.97
N ARG A 4 -19.62 -0.18 3.57
CA ARG A 4 -20.30 0.16 2.33
C ARG A 4 -19.53 1.23 1.57
N ALA A 5 -19.59 1.18 0.24
CA ALA A 5 -18.92 2.16 -0.62
C ALA A 5 -19.40 3.61 -0.42
N THR A 6 -20.58 3.80 0.17
CA THR A 6 -21.19 5.11 0.44
C THR A 6 -21.00 5.60 1.87
N ASP A 7 -20.30 4.83 2.72
CA ASP A 7 -20.06 5.25 4.10
C ASP A 7 -19.11 6.46 4.15
N ASP A 8 -19.26 7.30 5.17
CA ASP A 8 -18.35 8.41 5.42
C ASP A 8 -16.93 7.89 5.67
N VAL A 9 -15.99 8.31 4.82
CA VAL A 9 -14.63 7.77 4.83
C VAL A 9 -13.87 8.14 6.11
N PRO A 10 -13.80 9.42 6.55
CA PRO A 10 -13.12 9.78 7.78
C PRO A 10 -13.66 9.03 9.02
N ALA A 11 -14.98 8.97 9.20
CA ALA A 11 -15.58 8.27 10.35
C ALA A 11 -15.32 6.76 10.28
N THR A 12 -15.41 6.15 9.09
CA THR A 12 -15.14 4.71 8.92
C THR A 12 -13.68 4.39 9.18
N MET A 13 -12.74 5.20 8.71
CA MET A 13 -11.31 5.04 9.01
C MET A 13 -11.00 5.19 10.49
N ALA A 14 -11.63 6.13 11.20
CA ALA A 14 -11.49 6.27 12.65
C ALA A 14 -11.96 5.00 13.38
N ARG A 15 -13.10 4.44 12.99
CA ARG A 15 -13.63 3.18 13.54
C ARG A 15 -12.74 1.99 13.24
N LEU A 16 -12.15 1.94 12.04
CA LEU A 16 -11.21 0.90 11.64
C LEU A 16 -9.95 0.93 12.51
N ARG A 17 -9.33 2.10 12.68
CA ARG A 17 -8.12 2.27 13.50
C ARG A 17 -8.33 1.98 14.99
N ALA A 18 -9.58 2.01 15.47
CA ALA A 18 -9.90 1.63 16.85
C ALA A 18 -9.89 0.12 17.09
N LEU A 19 -9.83 -0.71 16.03
CA LEU A 19 -9.77 -2.16 16.14
C LEU A 19 -8.32 -2.64 16.37
N PRO A 20 -8.09 -3.61 17.28
CA PRO A 20 -6.76 -4.18 17.50
C PRO A 20 -6.16 -4.73 16.20
N GLY A 21 -4.92 -4.37 15.91
CA GLY A 21 -4.19 -4.82 14.72
C GLY A 21 -4.46 -4.03 13.43
N ILE A 22 -5.38 -3.04 13.44
CA ILE A 22 -5.61 -2.19 12.27
C ILE A 22 -4.86 -0.86 12.42
N GLY A 23 -3.71 -0.76 11.75
CA GLY A 23 -2.95 0.48 11.62
C GLY A 23 -3.43 1.37 10.47
N ASP A 24 -2.78 2.53 10.32
CA ASP A 24 -3.11 3.52 9.29
C ASP A 24 -3.05 2.95 7.86
N TRP A 25 -2.00 2.18 7.57
CA TRP A 25 -1.84 1.53 6.27
C TRP A 25 -3.04 0.64 5.92
N THR A 26 -3.48 -0.20 6.86
CA THR A 26 -4.63 -1.11 6.66
C THR A 26 -5.94 -0.32 6.52
N ALA A 27 -6.13 0.72 7.33
CA ALA A 27 -7.31 1.57 7.23
C ALA A 27 -7.41 2.28 5.86
N GLN A 28 -6.29 2.80 5.35
CA GLN A 28 -6.21 3.41 4.02
C GLN A 28 -6.43 2.40 2.90
N TYR A 29 -5.90 1.18 3.04
CA TYR A 29 -6.14 0.10 2.08
C TYR A 29 -7.63 -0.28 2.02
N ILE A 30 -8.30 -0.38 3.17
CA ILE A 30 -9.75 -0.62 3.24
C ILE A 30 -10.52 0.55 2.63
N ALA A 31 -10.14 1.80 2.91
CA ALA A 31 -10.76 2.96 2.28
C ALA A 31 -10.64 2.92 0.75
N MET A 32 -9.48 2.50 0.23
CA MET A 32 -9.24 2.33 -1.19
C MET A 32 -10.12 1.23 -1.82
N ARG A 33 -10.13 0.03 -1.22
CA ARG A 33 -10.75 -1.16 -1.83
C ARG A 33 -12.23 -1.34 -1.49
N ALA A 34 -12.60 -1.17 -0.23
CA ALA A 34 -13.97 -1.39 0.24
C ALA A 34 -14.84 -0.13 0.14
N LEU A 35 -14.29 1.03 0.50
CA LEU A 35 -15.02 2.31 0.42
C LEU A 35 -14.91 2.95 -0.97
N ARG A 36 -14.10 2.37 -1.88
CA ARG A 36 -13.85 2.88 -3.24
C ARG A 36 -13.36 4.34 -3.24
N TRP A 37 -12.66 4.76 -2.19
CA TRP A 37 -12.24 6.14 -2.04
C TRP A 37 -11.02 6.43 -2.94
N PRO A 38 -11.16 7.33 -3.95
CA PRO A 38 -10.09 7.57 -4.92
C PRO A 38 -8.88 8.34 -4.36
N ASP A 39 -9.04 8.99 -3.20
CA ASP A 39 -7.99 9.77 -2.56
C ASP A 39 -7.30 9.00 -1.41
N ALA A 40 -7.61 7.71 -1.25
CA ALA A 40 -6.97 6.84 -0.26
C ALA A 40 -5.48 6.69 -0.56
N PHE A 41 -4.65 6.80 0.48
CA PHE A 41 -3.20 6.81 0.32
C PHE A 41 -2.51 6.13 1.51
N PRO A 42 -2.15 4.83 1.38
CA PRO A 42 -1.37 4.13 2.39
C PRO A 42 0.10 4.59 2.33
N ALA A 43 0.40 5.73 2.94
CA ALA A 43 1.71 6.38 2.84
C ALA A 43 2.89 5.49 3.28
N GLY A 44 2.65 4.48 4.12
CA GLY A 44 3.66 3.51 4.58
C GLY A 44 3.96 2.35 3.62
N ASP A 45 3.38 2.33 2.42
CA ASP A 45 3.51 1.21 1.48
C ASP A 45 4.94 1.08 0.91
N VAL A 46 5.52 -0.12 0.98
CA VAL A 46 6.91 -0.38 0.58
C VAL A 46 7.10 -0.33 -0.94
N ALA A 47 6.12 -0.79 -1.71
CA ALA A 47 6.15 -0.72 -3.17
C ALA A 47 6.03 0.74 -3.63
N LEU A 48 5.18 1.53 -2.97
CA LEU A 48 5.11 2.98 -3.14
C LEU A 48 6.45 3.65 -2.81
N HIS A 49 7.10 3.33 -1.70
CA HIS A 49 8.42 3.89 -1.37
C HIS A 49 9.46 3.52 -2.41
N THR A 50 9.43 2.29 -2.93
CA THR A 50 10.31 1.83 -4.01
C THR A 50 10.08 2.64 -5.28
N ALA A 51 8.83 2.76 -5.74
CA ALA A 51 8.47 3.49 -6.94
C ALA A 51 8.79 5.00 -6.85
N LEU A 52 8.81 5.56 -5.63
CA LEU A 52 9.15 6.96 -5.39
C LEU A 52 10.65 7.18 -5.08
N GLY A 53 11.47 6.14 -5.06
CA GLY A 53 12.89 6.25 -4.70
C GLY A 53 13.14 6.64 -3.25
N LEU A 54 12.20 6.31 -2.34
CA LEU A 54 12.21 6.70 -0.94
C LEU A 54 12.68 5.60 0.02
N ARG A 55 13.06 4.41 -0.46
CA ARG A 55 13.43 3.28 0.43
C ARG A 55 14.53 3.60 1.46
N GLN A 56 15.47 4.48 1.10
CA GLN A 56 16.57 4.89 1.96
C GLN A 56 16.31 6.23 2.68
N HIS A 57 15.11 6.80 2.53
CA HIS A 57 14.74 8.04 3.18
C HIS A 57 14.50 7.79 4.68
N PRO A 58 14.94 8.67 5.60
CA PRO A 58 14.76 8.47 7.04
C PRO A 58 13.29 8.45 7.47
N HIS A 59 12.42 9.13 6.71
CA HIS A 59 10.98 9.20 6.97
C HIS A 59 10.19 8.97 5.66
N PRO A 60 10.17 7.75 5.11
CA PRO A 60 9.71 7.52 3.74
C PRO A 60 8.21 7.78 3.60
N ALA A 61 7.40 7.45 4.60
CA ALA A 61 5.96 7.72 4.59
C ALA A 61 5.64 9.22 4.57
N ARG A 62 6.34 10.03 5.37
CA ARG A 62 6.15 11.50 5.38
C ARG A 62 6.54 12.12 4.04
N ALA A 63 7.64 11.67 3.45
CA ALA A 63 8.06 12.13 2.13
C ALA A 63 7.08 11.71 1.02
N ALA A 64 6.53 10.48 1.11
CA ALA A 64 5.50 10.01 0.18
C ALA A 64 4.22 10.85 0.28
N GLU A 65 3.77 11.17 1.51
CA GLU A 65 2.59 12.01 1.75
C GLU A 65 2.76 13.43 1.23
N ALA A 66 3.96 14.02 1.39
CA ALA A 66 4.25 15.35 0.85
C ALA A 66 4.20 15.36 -0.68
N ARG A 67 4.77 14.34 -1.33
CA ARG A 67 4.76 14.22 -2.80
C ARG A 67 3.37 13.93 -3.34
N SER A 68 2.55 13.19 -2.59
CA SER A 68 1.21 12.78 -3.04
C SER A 68 0.19 13.90 -3.11
N GLN A 69 0.45 15.06 -2.48
CA GLN A 69 -0.45 16.21 -2.52
C GLN A 69 -0.75 16.67 -3.95
N ALA A 70 0.21 16.54 -4.87
CA ALA A 70 0.03 16.88 -6.28
C ALA A 70 -0.94 15.96 -7.05
N TRP A 71 -1.30 14.80 -6.49
CA TRP A 71 -2.20 13.82 -7.12
C TRP A 71 -3.60 13.83 -6.55
N ARG A 72 -3.92 14.71 -5.60
CA ARG A 72 -5.29 14.82 -5.07
C ARG A 72 -6.26 15.28 -6.17
N PRO A 73 -7.50 14.78 -6.18
CA PRO A 73 -8.12 13.82 -5.25
C PRO A 73 -8.00 12.35 -5.68
N TRP A 74 -7.00 11.99 -6.48
CA TRP A 74 -6.85 10.69 -7.15
C TRP A 74 -5.62 9.89 -6.68
N ARG A 75 -5.15 10.13 -5.44
CA ARG A 75 -3.91 9.54 -4.91
C ARG A 75 -3.88 8.01 -4.97
N SER A 76 -5.01 7.33 -4.89
CA SER A 76 -5.07 5.87 -5.00
C SER A 76 -4.57 5.33 -6.34
N TYR A 77 -4.72 6.09 -7.43
CA TYR A 77 -4.23 5.68 -8.74
C TYR A 77 -2.70 5.67 -8.83
N ALA A 78 -2.03 6.59 -8.13
CA ALA A 78 -0.58 6.57 -8.02
C ALA A 78 -0.08 5.33 -7.27
N VAL A 79 -0.82 4.92 -6.23
CA VAL A 79 -0.53 3.70 -5.45
C VAL A 79 -0.70 2.45 -6.32
N LEU A 80 -1.81 2.35 -7.05
CA LEU A 80 -2.04 1.24 -7.99
C LEU A 80 -0.93 1.17 -9.04
N ARG A 81 -0.52 2.30 -9.61
CA ARG A 81 0.60 2.37 -10.55
C ARG A 81 1.92 1.88 -9.92
N ALA A 82 2.20 2.23 -8.66
CA ALA A 82 3.39 1.77 -7.96
C ALA A 82 3.40 0.24 -7.76
N TRP A 83 2.25 -0.35 -7.44
CA TRP A 83 2.11 -1.81 -7.33
C TRP A 83 2.35 -2.51 -8.66
N HIS A 84 1.85 -1.95 -9.77
CA HIS A 84 2.09 -2.51 -11.11
C HIS A 84 3.54 -2.37 -11.58
N ALA A 85 4.26 -1.34 -11.12
CA ALA A 85 5.65 -1.10 -11.48
C ALA A 85 6.66 -1.93 -10.67
N THR A 86 6.21 -2.62 -9.62
CA THR A 86 7.10 -3.46 -8.81
C THR A 86 7.25 -4.82 -9.49
N PRO A 87 8.46 -5.19 -9.98
CA PRO A 87 8.65 -6.48 -10.62
C PRO A 87 8.33 -7.60 -9.63
N ALA A 88 7.65 -8.64 -10.09
CA ALA A 88 7.47 -9.86 -9.31
C ALA A 88 8.85 -10.37 -8.90
N ALA A 89 9.01 -10.76 -7.63
CA ALA A 89 10.23 -11.42 -7.19
C ALA A 89 10.47 -12.61 -8.13
N ALA A 90 11.66 -12.67 -8.75
CA ALA A 90 12.04 -13.81 -9.56
C ALA A 90 11.90 -15.08 -8.70
N PRO A 91 11.33 -16.18 -9.23
CA PRO A 91 11.27 -17.43 -8.48
C PRO A 91 12.69 -17.78 -8.04
N THR A 92 12.88 -17.96 -6.73
CA THR A 92 14.14 -18.40 -6.15
C THR A 92 14.51 -19.72 -6.82
N ALA A 93 15.52 -19.72 -7.70
CA ALA A 93 16.05 -20.95 -8.24
C ALA A 93 16.58 -21.77 -7.06
N GLU A 94 15.98 -22.94 -6.81
CA GLU A 94 16.45 -23.83 -5.76
C GLU A 94 17.91 -24.23 -6.05
N PRO A 95 18.83 -24.03 -5.10
CA PRO A 95 20.21 -24.46 -5.29
C PRO A 95 20.30 -25.99 -5.26
N GLY A 96 20.50 -26.57 -6.45
CA GLY A 96 21.16 -27.85 -6.68
C GLY A 96 20.61 -29.06 -5.92
N SER A 97 19.66 -29.78 -6.51
CA SER A 97 19.51 -31.21 -6.20
C SER A 97 20.74 -31.95 -6.74
N PRO A 98 21.54 -32.66 -5.90
CA PRO A 98 22.61 -33.48 -6.40
C PRO A 98 22.02 -34.66 -7.17
N SER A 99 22.44 -34.83 -8.44
CA SER A 99 22.16 -36.05 -9.19
C SER A 99 22.75 -37.24 -8.42
N ARG A 100 21.90 -38.18 -8.00
CA ARG A 100 22.38 -39.49 -7.57
C ARG A 100 23.07 -40.11 -8.78
N GLY A 101 24.39 -40.30 -8.65
CA GLY A 101 25.20 -41.00 -9.64
C GLY A 101 24.78 -42.46 -9.77
N ASP A 102 25.08 -42.99 -10.95
CA ASP A 102 24.98 -44.38 -11.39
C ASP A 102 25.73 -45.38 -10.48
#